data_AF-A0A814IVT3-F1
#
_entry.id   AF-A0A814IVT3-F1
#
_cell.length_a   1.000
_cell.length_b   1.000
_cell.length_c   1.000
_cell.angle_alpha   90.00
_cell.angle_beta   90.00
_cell.angle_gamma   90.00
#
_symmetry.space_group_name_H-M   'P 1'
#
loop_
_entity.id
_entity.type
_entity.pdbx_description
1 polymer ?
#
loop_
_entity_poly.entity_id
_entity_poly.type
_entity_poly.pdbx_seq_one_letter_code
_entity_poly.pdbx_strand_id
1 'polypeptide(L)'
;MKQHILSCTTKYYKQISISFLLINFTTSVRPTNTSQLDKSMGYRLMCRFWTYDVFYHPAVREGGYEYLMRMDDDSYFADDTKEDLFVYMKRKDLDYGYRALYSEPIEPLKLLLRQLFGKKPIIINCIYNNFFLIRLKWYYESKEVQKLIDNLLRDDLILREYIGDGCAHGTMLKLDTRAQVERLERLSYGHNYHIMAPTLSKVIFKATEGFSEELIKSCQQLTVLRSFKGKLHRINIS
;
A
#
# COMPACT_ATOMS: atom_id res chain seq x y z
N MET A 1 7.88 21.72 3.23
CA MET A 1 7.09 20.50 2.97
C MET A 1 5.64 20.57 3.49
N LYS A 2 5.35 20.45 4.80
CA LYS A 2 3.96 20.57 5.33
C LYS A 2 3.20 21.77 4.78
N GLN A 3 3.84 22.95 4.81
CA GLN A 3 3.27 24.19 4.27
C GLN A 3 3.01 24.13 2.75
N HIS A 4 3.89 23.46 2.00
CA HIS A 4 3.74 23.29 0.56
C HIS A 4 2.54 22.38 0.21
N ILE A 5 2.38 21.25 0.91
CA ILE A 5 1.22 20.36 0.72
C ILE A 5 -0.08 21.11 1.05
N LEU A 6 -0.10 21.87 2.15
CA LEU A 6 -1.25 22.67 2.52
C LEU A 6 -1.56 23.73 1.45
N SER A 7 -0.56 24.47 0.97
CA SER A 7 -0.79 25.52 -0.04
C SER A 7 -1.34 24.98 -1.36
N CYS A 8 -0.92 23.79 -1.78
CA CYS A 8 -1.39 23.16 -3.00
C CYS A 8 -2.82 22.60 -2.87
N THR A 9 -3.21 22.14 -1.67
CA THR A 9 -4.47 21.39 -1.49
C THR A 9 -5.62 22.27 -1.00
N THR A 10 -5.40 23.12 0.00
CA THR A 10 -6.49 23.88 0.65
C THR A 10 -7.02 25.01 -0.22
N LYS A 11 -6.21 25.50 -1.18
CA LYS A 11 -6.62 26.52 -2.14
C LYS A 11 -7.80 26.07 -3.02
N TYR A 12 -7.85 24.79 -3.38
CA TYR A 12 -8.83 24.26 -4.34
C TYR A 12 -9.88 23.36 -3.70
N TYR A 13 -9.59 22.75 -2.55
CA TYR A 13 -10.48 21.75 -1.94
C TYR A 13 -10.74 22.02 -0.46
N LYS A 14 -11.76 22.84 -0.18
CA LYS A 14 -12.16 23.21 1.19
C LYS A 14 -12.63 22.03 2.06
N GLN A 15 -13.03 20.93 1.44
CA GLN A 15 -13.53 19.73 2.12
C GLN A 15 -12.46 18.68 2.43
N ILE A 16 -11.18 18.91 2.07
CA ILE A 16 -10.09 18.00 2.39
C ILE A 16 -9.49 18.39 3.73
N SER A 17 -9.63 17.53 4.72
CA SER A 17 -8.86 17.61 5.96
C SER A 17 -7.49 16.99 5.72
N ILE A 18 -6.39 17.69 6.01
CA ILE A 18 -5.04 17.11 5.95
C ILE A 18 -4.50 16.96 7.37
N SER A 19 -4.19 15.73 7.76
CA SER A 19 -3.44 15.42 8.98
C SER A 19 -2.01 15.03 8.64
N PHE A 20 -1.07 15.43 9.49
CA PHE A 20 0.33 15.02 9.40
C PHE A 20 0.65 14.19 10.63
N LEU A 21 1.18 12.98 10.41
CA LEU A 21 1.54 12.06 11.46
C LEU A 21 3.04 11.78 11.35
N LEU A 22 3.74 11.92 12.47
CA LEU A 22 5.12 11.46 12.60
C LEU A 22 5.08 10.02 13.09
N ILE A 23 5.64 9.11 12.31
CA ILE A 23 5.74 7.70 12.69
C ILE A 23 7.17 7.41 13.10
N ASN A 24 7.37 7.04 14.36
CA ASN A 24 8.69 6.69 14.87
C ASN A 24 8.92 5.18 14.77
N PHE A 25 9.71 4.77 13.80
CA PHE A 25 10.11 3.37 13.65
C PHE A 25 11.33 3.07 14.50
N THR A 26 11.15 2.24 15.52
CA THR A 26 12.27 1.70 16.32
C THR A 26 12.17 0.19 16.40
N THR A 27 13.31 -0.50 16.34
CA THR A 27 13.38 -1.94 16.52
C THR A 27 14.77 -2.38 16.96
N SER A 28 14.83 -3.40 17.80
CA SER A 28 16.05 -4.14 18.15
C SER A 28 16.22 -5.41 17.32
N VAL A 29 15.24 -5.74 16.47
CA VAL A 29 15.24 -6.93 15.62
C VAL A 29 16.34 -6.82 14.58
N ARG A 30 17.07 -7.92 14.39
CA ARG A 30 18.11 -8.02 13.36
C ARG A 30 17.64 -8.94 12.22
N PRO A 31 17.99 -8.61 10.95
CA PRO A 31 17.77 -9.53 9.84
C PRO A 31 18.50 -10.86 10.09
N THR A 32 17.94 -11.96 9.60
CA THR A 32 18.67 -13.23 9.58
C THR A 32 19.73 -13.21 8.48
N ASN A 33 20.80 -13.98 8.67
CA ASN A 33 21.90 -14.06 7.70
C ASN A 33 21.48 -14.60 6.32
N THR A 34 20.33 -15.28 6.25
CA THR A 34 19.76 -15.85 5.03
C THR A 34 18.75 -14.93 4.32
N SER A 35 18.43 -13.78 4.93
CA SER A 35 17.46 -12.83 4.37
C SER A 35 18.09 -11.96 3.27
N GLN A 36 17.25 -11.18 2.57
CA GLN A 36 17.71 -10.17 1.61
C GLN A 36 18.42 -9.00 2.32
N LEU A 37 19.71 -9.16 2.61
CA LEU A 37 20.50 -8.19 3.38
C LEU A 37 20.68 -6.83 2.68
N ASP A 38 20.40 -6.75 1.37
CA ASP A 38 20.34 -5.49 0.62
C ASP A 38 19.16 -4.60 1.05
N LYS A 39 18.14 -5.17 1.70
CA LYS A 39 16.99 -4.43 2.25
C LYS A 39 17.33 -3.89 3.63
N SER A 40 17.48 -2.57 3.72
CA SER A 40 17.74 -1.87 4.98
C SER A 40 16.64 -2.12 6.01
N MET A 41 16.97 -1.98 7.29
CA MET A 41 15.98 -2.11 8.36
C MET A 41 14.86 -1.07 8.24
N GLY A 42 15.17 0.15 7.80
CA GLY A 42 14.16 1.17 7.52
C GLY A 42 13.14 0.72 6.47
N TYR A 43 13.61 0.08 5.39
CA TYR A 43 12.71 -0.45 4.36
C TYR A 43 11.84 -1.60 4.88
N ARG A 44 12.41 -2.49 5.70
CA ARG A 44 11.66 -3.58 6.33
C ARG A 44 10.57 -3.08 7.30
N LEU A 45 10.88 -2.04 8.06
CA LEU A 45 9.90 -1.36 8.93
C LEU A 45 8.80 -0.70 8.10
N MET A 46 9.12 -0.08 6.97
CA MET A 46 8.13 0.43 6.02
C MET A 46 7.21 -0.68 5.49
N CYS A 47 7.75 -1.85 5.13
CA CYS A 47 6.92 -2.99 4.73
C CYS A 47 6.00 -3.47 5.86
N ARG A 48 6.50 -3.57 7.10
CA ARG A 48 5.66 -3.91 8.26
C ARG A 48 4.55 -2.87 8.47
N PHE A 49 4.88 -1.60 8.34
CA PHE A 49 3.95 -0.50 8.50
C PHE A 49 2.78 -0.62 7.52
N TRP A 50 3.07 -0.82 6.24
CA TRP A 50 2.04 -0.94 5.20
C TRP A 50 1.33 -2.28 5.18
N THR A 51 1.93 -3.32 5.76
CA THR A 51 1.27 -4.62 5.95
C THR A 51 0.30 -4.59 7.15
N TYR A 52 0.63 -3.83 8.20
CA TYR A 52 -0.05 -3.91 9.50
C TYR A 52 -0.22 -2.57 10.21
N ASP A 53 0.87 -1.89 10.59
CA ASP A 53 0.79 -0.81 11.59
C ASP A 53 -0.16 0.33 11.15
N VAL A 54 -0.23 0.65 9.84
CA VAL A 54 -1.13 1.68 9.31
C VAL A 54 -2.61 1.38 9.61
N PHE A 55 -3.02 0.10 9.53
CA PHE A 55 -4.40 -0.32 9.73
C PHE A 55 -4.83 -0.25 11.18
N TYR A 56 -3.89 -0.32 12.12
CA TYR A 56 -4.16 -0.24 13.55
C TYR A 56 -3.80 1.12 14.16
N HIS A 57 -3.29 2.04 13.34
CA HIS A 57 -3.00 3.39 13.78
C HIS A 57 -4.29 4.10 14.28
N PRO A 58 -4.25 4.83 15.42
CA PRO A 58 -5.42 5.51 15.99
C PRO A 58 -6.16 6.38 14.98
N ALA A 59 -5.42 7.16 14.17
CA ALA A 59 -6.01 7.99 13.13
C ALA A 59 -6.89 7.20 12.14
N VAL A 60 -6.55 5.94 11.82
CA VAL A 60 -7.35 5.08 10.94
C VAL A 60 -8.50 4.43 11.71
N ARG A 61 -8.20 3.80 12.85
CA ARG A 61 -9.16 3.05 13.67
C ARG A 61 -10.27 3.92 14.25
N GLU A 62 -9.90 5.04 14.84
CA GLU A 62 -10.82 5.97 15.50
C GLU A 62 -11.52 6.90 14.49
N GLY A 63 -10.92 7.10 13.31
CA GLY A 63 -11.48 7.92 12.24
C GLY A 63 -12.76 7.35 11.62
N GLY A 64 -13.09 6.07 11.86
CA GLY A 64 -14.29 5.43 11.34
C GLY A 64 -14.33 5.43 9.81
N TYR A 65 -13.18 5.22 9.18
CA TYR A 65 -13.06 5.13 7.73
C TYR A 65 -13.56 3.79 7.22
N GLU A 66 -14.13 3.79 6.01
CA GLU A 66 -14.57 2.56 5.34
C GLU A 66 -13.47 2.02 4.42
N TYR A 67 -12.73 2.95 3.80
CA TYR A 67 -11.67 2.67 2.85
C TYR A 67 -10.41 3.47 3.19
N LEU A 68 -9.26 2.85 2.88
CA LEU A 68 -7.94 3.46 2.91
C LEU A 68 -7.34 3.40 1.51
N MET A 69 -6.71 4.49 1.08
CA MET A 69 -5.93 4.56 -0.15
C MET A 69 -4.48 4.92 0.17
N ARG A 70 -3.53 4.15 -0.34
CA ARG A 70 -2.10 4.50 -0.32
C ARG A 70 -1.71 5.20 -1.62
N MET A 71 -0.88 6.22 -1.48
CA MET A 71 -0.11 6.85 -2.55
C MET A 71 1.28 7.18 -2.02
N ASP A 72 2.35 6.84 -2.71
CA ASP A 72 3.67 7.33 -2.30
C ASP A 72 3.83 8.82 -2.68
N ASP A 73 4.87 9.50 -2.18
CA ASP A 73 5.08 10.94 -2.41
C ASP A 73 5.37 11.31 -3.88
N ASP A 74 6.00 10.39 -4.59
CA ASP A 74 6.34 10.42 -6.01
C ASP A 74 5.22 9.80 -6.89
N SER A 75 4.05 9.57 -6.31
CA SER A 75 2.89 9.01 -6.99
C SER A 75 1.97 10.10 -7.53
N TYR A 76 1.51 9.94 -8.76
CA TYR A 76 0.62 10.90 -9.41
C TYR A 76 -0.40 10.21 -10.31
N PHE A 77 -1.57 10.83 -10.47
CA PHE A 77 -2.48 10.49 -11.57
C PHE A 77 -2.03 11.24 -12.81
N ALA A 78 -1.84 10.53 -13.92
CA ALA A 78 -1.42 11.13 -15.17
C ALA A 78 -2.59 11.71 -15.98
N ASP A 79 -3.82 11.31 -15.64
CA ASP A 79 -5.06 11.80 -16.24
C ASP A 79 -6.07 12.16 -15.15
N ASP A 80 -7.01 13.04 -15.47
CA ASP A 80 -8.14 13.35 -14.60
C ASP A 80 -8.99 12.10 -14.34
N THR A 81 -9.21 11.77 -13.07
CA THR A 81 -10.10 10.68 -12.70
C THR A 81 -11.54 11.08 -12.99
N LYS A 82 -12.20 10.38 -13.92
CA LYS A 82 -13.61 10.65 -14.30
C LYS A 82 -14.61 10.43 -13.16
N GLU A 83 -14.22 9.69 -12.13
CA GLU A 83 -15.04 9.40 -10.97
C GLU A 83 -14.19 9.30 -9.69
N ASP A 84 -14.86 9.49 -8.56
CA ASP A 84 -14.26 9.36 -7.25
C ASP A 84 -14.01 7.87 -6.93
N LEU A 85 -12.75 7.51 -6.74
CA LEU A 85 -12.33 6.11 -6.55
C LEU A 85 -12.95 5.45 -5.32
N PHE A 86 -13.25 6.19 -4.25
CA PHE A 86 -13.92 5.59 -3.09
C PHE A 86 -15.40 5.32 -3.37
N VAL A 87 -16.07 6.23 -4.10
CA VAL A 87 -17.45 5.98 -4.57
C VAL A 87 -17.47 4.79 -5.52
N TYR A 88 -16.47 4.68 -6.39
CA TYR A 88 -16.27 3.54 -7.28
C TYR A 88 -16.19 2.23 -6.50
N MET A 89 -15.24 2.13 -5.55
CA MET A 89 -15.03 0.94 -4.72
C MET A 89 -16.31 0.54 -3.99
N LYS A 90 -17.03 1.50 -3.41
CA LYS A 90 -18.30 1.23 -2.71
C LYS A 90 -19.40 0.75 -3.64
N ARG A 91 -19.61 1.42 -4.77
CA ARG A 91 -20.65 1.06 -5.77
C ARG A 91 -20.41 -0.34 -6.34
N LYS A 92 -19.15 -0.73 -6.52
CA LYS A 92 -18.73 -2.04 -7.04
C LYS A 92 -18.61 -3.11 -5.96
N ASP A 93 -18.85 -2.75 -4.70
CA ASP A 93 -18.67 -3.62 -3.53
C ASP A 93 -17.26 -4.24 -3.43
N LEU A 94 -16.23 -3.47 -3.81
CA LEU A 94 -14.84 -3.94 -3.82
C LEU A 94 -14.20 -3.89 -2.44
N ASP A 95 -13.41 -4.92 -2.13
CA ASP A 95 -12.57 -5.03 -0.95
C ASP A 95 -11.14 -4.55 -1.23
N TYR A 96 -10.64 -4.70 -2.45
CA TYR A 96 -9.29 -4.30 -2.82
C TYR A 96 -9.17 -3.82 -4.27
N GLY A 97 -8.48 -2.69 -4.47
CA GLY A 97 -8.18 -2.10 -5.77
C GLY A 97 -6.68 -1.88 -5.91
N TYR A 98 -6.09 -2.28 -7.04
CA TYR A 98 -4.66 -2.09 -7.31
C TYR A 98 -4.39 -1.76 -8.77
N ARG A 99 -3.18 -1.23 -9.06
CA ARG A 99 -2.84 -0.85 -10.44
C ARG A 99 -1.95 -1.85 -11.18
N ALA A 100 -0.93 -2.39 -10.51
CA ALA A 100 0.05 -3.26 -11.12
C ALA A 100 0.46 -4.42 -10.21
N LEU A 101 1.03 -5.43 -10.85
CA LEU A 101 1.67 -6.56 -10.22
C LEU A 101 3.17 -6.51 -10.53
N TYR A 102 3.98 -7.07 -9.66
CA TYR A 102 5.40 -7.32 -9.90
C TYR A 102 5.78 -8.69 -9.31
N SER A 103 7.01 -9.08 -9.59
CA SER A 103 7.61 -10.29 -9.04
C SER A 103 8.81 -9.91 -8.19
N GLU A 104 8.90 -10.49 -7.00
CA GLU A 104 10.10 -10.49 -6.17
C GLU A 104 10.26 -11.87 -5.51
N PRO A 105 11.41 -12.20 -4.92
CA PRO A 105 11.58 -13.43 -4.16
C PRO A 105 10.61 -13.47 -2.96
N ILE A 106 9.94 -14.61 -2.78
CA ILE A 106 8.90 -14.83 -1.76
C ILE A 106 9.14 -16.10 -0.94
N GLU A 107 10.38 -16.55 -0.88
CA GLU A 107 10.78 -17.83 -0.29
C GLU A 107 10.40 -17.95 1.20
N PRO A 108 10.67 -16.94 2.06
CA PRO A 108 10.18 -16.95 3.44
C PRO A 108 8.66 -17.06 3.54
N LEU A 109 7.94 -16.35 2.66
CA LEU A 109 6.49 -16.35 2.62
C LEU A 109 5.94 -17.70 2.14
N LYS A 110 6.56 -18.33 1.13
CA LYS A 110 6.22 -19.70 0.68
C LYS A 110 6.40 -20.71 1.80
N LEU A 111 7.48 -20.61 2.59
CA LEU A 111 7.72 -21.50 3.74
C LEU A 111 6.62 -21.32 4.79
N LEU A 112 6.28 -20.08 5.14
CA LEU A 112 5.19 -19.79 6.06
C LEU A 112 3.87 -20.39 5.57
N LEU A 113 3.53 -20.19 4.30
CA LEU A 113 2.28 -20.69 3.73
C LEU A 113 2.20 -22.21 3.71
N ARG A 114 3.33 -22.89 3.47
CA ARG A 114 3.40 -24.35 3.57
C ARG A 114 3.09 -24.84 4.99
N GLN A 115 3.57 -24.12 6.01
CA GLN A 115 3.29 -24.43 7.41
C GLN A 115 1.82 -24.17 7.78
N LEU A 116 1.24 -23.08 7.28
CA LEU A 116 -0.12 -22.67 7.66
C LEU A 116 -1.25 -23.38 6.89
N PHE A 117 -1.00 -23.74 5.62
CA PHE A 117 -2.03 -24.17 4.67
C PHE A 117 -1.67 -25.47 3.93
N GLY A 118 -0.53 -26.09 4.25
CA GLY A 118 -0.10 -27.36 3.69
C GLY A 118 0.72 -27.25 2.39
N LYS A 119 1.03 -28.40 1.78
CA LYS A 119 2.09 -28.52 0.75
C LYS A 119 1.73 -27.99 -0.64
N LYS A 120 0.49 -27.58 -0.90
CA LYS A 120 0.11 -27.12 -2.25
C LYS A 120 0.84 -25.81 -2.58
N PRO A 121 1.50 -25.71 -3.75
CA PRO A 121 2.17 -24.48 -4.14
C PRO A 121 1.13 -23.37 -4.33
N ILE A 122 1.26 -22.31 -3.54
CA ILE A 122 0.48 -21.08 -3.73
C ILE A 122 1.31 -20.17 -4.62
N ILE A 123 0.86 -20.00 -5.87
CA ILE A 123 1.44 -19.00 -6.78
C ILE A 123 0.92 -17.64 -6.32
N ILE A 124 1.85 -16.74 -5.99
CA ILE A 124 1.56 -15.40 -5.50
C ILE A 124 2.16 -14.41 -6.48
N ASN A 125 1.33 -13.50 -6.96
CA ASN A 125 1.79 -12.29 -7.61
C ASN A 125 1.84 -11.19 -6.56
N CYS A 126 2.95 -10.45 -6.49
CA CYS A 126 3.07 -9.33 -5.56
C CYS A 126 2.39 -8.10 -6.17
N ILE A 127 1.67 -7.35 -5.34
CA ILE A 127 0.95 -6.15 -5.75
C ILE A 127 1.90 -4.98 -5.65
N TYR A 128 2.05 -4.20 -6.72
CA TYR A 128 2.85 -2.97 -6.70
C TYR A 128 2.17 -1.93 -5.80
N ASN A 129 2.57 -1.93 -4.52
CA ASN A 129 1.79 -1.38 -3.41
C ASN A 129 1.94 0.12 -3.23
N ASN A 130 2.77 0.80 -4.03
CA ASN A 130 2.89 2.25 -4.03
C ASN A 130 1.53 2.93 -4.31
N PHE A 131 0.58 2.17 -4.87
CA PHE A 131 -0.84 2.50 -4.91
C PHE A 131 -1.73 1.29 -4.60
N PHE A 132 -2.65 1.46 -3.66
CA PHE A 132 -3.79 0.56 -3.45
C PHE A 132 -4.97 1.27 -2.82
N LEU A 133 -6.18 0.72 -3.00
CA LEU A 133 -7.36 1.01 -2.20
C LEU A 133 -7.81 -0.27 -1.49
N ILE A 134 -8.15 -0.18 -0.22
CA ILE A 134 -8.56 -1.33 0.59
C ILE A 134 -9.76 -0.98 1.46
N ARG A 135 -10.73 -1.90 1.53
CA ARG A 135 -11.84 -1.84 2.47
C ARG A 135 -11.36 -2.31 3.84
N LEU A 136 -11.43 -1.42 4.82
CA LEU A 136 -10.93 -1.70 6.17
C LEU A 136 -11.70 -2.83 6.85
N LYS A 137 -13.01 -2.93 6.60
CA LYS A 137 -13.85 -4.03 7.10
C LYS A 137 -13.32 -5.41 6.66
N TRP A 138 -13.01 -5.57 5.36
CA TRP A 138 -12.46 -6.81 4.83
C TRP A 138 -11.13 -7.16 5.51
N TYR A 139 -10.23 -6.18 5.62
CA TYR A 139 -8.95 -6.37 6.29
C TYR A 139 -9.12 -6.90 7.72
N TYR A 140 -9.99 -6.29 8.53
CA TYR A 140 -10.18 -6.68 9.94
C TYR A 140 -11.00 -7.97 10.14
N GLU A 141 -12.01 -8.22 9.31
CA GLU A 141 -12.97 -9.32 9.53
C GLU A 141 -12.59 -10.62 8.81
N SER A 142 -11.71 -10.56 7.81
CA SER A 142 -11.25 -11.75 7.11
C SER A 142 -10.35 -12.59 8.00
N LYS A 143 -10.87 -13.74 8.44
CA LYS A 143 -10.13 -14.72 9.27
C LYS A 143 -8.82 -15.16 8.61
N GLU A 144 -8.81 -15.24 7.29
CA GLU A 144 -7.69 -15.76 6.50
C GLU A 144 -6.57 -14.72 6.43
N VAL A 145 -6.96 -13.45 6.27
CA VAL A 145 -6.05 -12.30 6.33
C VAL A 145 -5.50 -12.12 7.74
N GLN A 146 -6.35 -12.15 8.76
CA GLN A 146 -5.90 -12.01 10.16
C GLN A 146 -4.94 -13.15 10.56
N LYS A 147 -5.25 -14.40 10.19
CA LYS A 147 -4.35 -15.53 10.42
C LYS A 147 -2.99 -15.34 9.74
N LEU A 148 -2.94 -14.81 8.51
CA LEU A 148 -1.68 -14.49 7.85
C LEU A 148 -0.92 -13.40 8.61
N ILE A 149 -1.56 -12.29 8.93
CA ILE A 149 -0.96 -11.15 9.64
C ILE A 149 -0.37 -11.60 10.98
N ASP A 150 -1.13 -12.35 11.77
CA ASP A 150 -0.66 -12.85 13.08
C ASP A 150 0.64 -13.64 12.96
N ASN A 151 0.79 -14.43 11.88
CA ASN A 151 2.01 -15.20 11.66
C ASN A 151 3.14 -14.41 11.00
N LEU A 152 2.84 -13.37 10.23
CA LEU A 152 3.85 -12.43 9.72
C LEU A 152 4.45 -11.57 10.83
N LEU A 153 3.64 -11.22 11.84
CA LEU A 153 4.06 -10.45 13.01
C LEU A 153 4.70 -11.33 14.07
N ARG A 154 4.32 -12.62 14.13
CA ARG A 154 4.95 -13.57 15.05
C ARG A 154 6.45 -13.59 14.81
N ASP A 155 7.16 -13.34 15.89
CA ASP A 155 8.61 -13.29 15.91
C ASP A 155 9.20 -12.27 14.89
N ASP A 156 8.47 -11.21 14.52
CA ASP A 156 8.93 -10.17 13.59
C ASP A 156 9.41 -10.72 12.23
N LEU A 157 8.70 -11.71 11.67
CA LEU A 157 9.10 -12.39 10.43
C LEU A 157 9.32 -11.41 9.26
N ILE A 158 8.47 -10.39 9.12
CA ILE A 158 8.63 -9.32 8.11
C ILE A 158 10.01 -8.66 8.23
N LEU A 159 10.44 -8.36 9.46
CA LEU A 159 11.69 -7.66 9.71
C LEU A 159 12.90 -8.59 9.59
N ARG A 160 12.77 -9.84 10.01
CA ARG A 160 13.88 -10.80 10.01
C ARG A 160 14.18 -11.34 8.62
N GLU A 161 13.16 -11.81 7.92
CA GLU A 161 13.33 -12.50 6.64
C GLU A 161 13.17 -11.60 5.42
N TYR A 162 12.73 -10.35 5.62
CA TYR A 162 12.23 -9.46 4.58
C TYR A 162 11.03 -10.09 3.85
N ILE A 163 9.85 -9.53 4.14
CA ILE A 163 8.63 -9.83 3.40
C ILE A 163 8.09 -8.48 2.92
N GLY A 164 8.19 -8.24 1.61
CA GLY A 164 7.61 -7.05 0.99
C GLY A 164 6.10 -6.99 1.23
N ASP A 165 5.60 -5.80 1.55
CA ASP A 165 4.18 -5.56 1.81
C ASP A 165 3.32 -5.84 0.56
N GLY A 166 3.90 -5.69 -0.63
CA GLY A 166 3.24 -6.03 -1.91
C GLY A 166 2.97 -7.52 -2.03
N CYS A 167 3.91 -8.36 -1.61
CA CYS A 167 3.72 -9.81 -1.57
C CYS A 167 2.82 -10.24 -0.40
N ALA A 168 2.90 -9.56 0.75
CA ALA A 168 2.00 -9.80 1.86
C ALA A 168 0.55 -9.56 1.43
N HIS A 169 0.25 -8.41 0.80
CA HIS A 169 -1.09 -8.09 0.29
C HIS A 169 -1.52 -9.04 -0.84
N GLY A 170 -0.62 -9.35 -1.78
CA GLY A 170 -0.90 -10.36 -2.81
C GLY A 170 -1.28 -11.73 -2.24
N THR A 171 -0.68 -12.10 -1.11
CA THR A 171 -0.99 -13.33 -0.38
C THR A 171 -2.32 -13.24 0.35
N MET A 172 -2.65 -12.10 0.97
CA MET A 172 -3.97 -11.85 1.58
C MET A 172 -5.10 -12.10 0.57
N LEU A 173 -4.98 -11.53 -0.63
CA LEU A 173 -5.97 -11.71 -1.70
C LEU A 173 -6.03 -13.16 -2.20
N LYS A 174 -4.91 -13.89 -2.16
CA LYS A 174 -4.89 -15.28 -2.60
C LYS A 174 -5.50 -16.23 -1.58
N LEU A 175 -5.41 -15.91 -0.29
CA LEU A 175 -5.95 -16.71 0.80
C LEU A 175 -7.46 -16.50 0.99
N ASP A 176 -7.95 -15.27 0.89
CA ASP A 176 -9.38 -14.98 1.00
C ASP A 176 -10.05 -14.91 -0.37
N THR A 177 -10.49 -16.06 -0.87
CA THR A 177 -11.12 -16.20 -2.20
C THR A 177 -12.48 -15.52 -2.30
N ARG A 178 -13.03 -14.99 -1.20
CA ARG A 178 -14.29 -14.23 -1.19
C ARG A 178 -14.07 -12.74 -1.45
N ALA A 179 -12.84 -12.25 -1.32
CA ALA A 179 -12.51 -10.85 -1.51
C ALA A 179 -12.90 -10.39 -2.93
N GLN A 180 -13.60 -9.27 -3.01
CA GLN A 180 -13.92 -8.61 -4.27
C GLN A 180 -12.75 -7.71 -4.68
N VAL A 181 -12.02 -8.13 -5.71
CA VAL A 181 -10.76 -7.50 -6.11
C VAL A 181 -10.85 -7.00 -7.55
N GLU A 182 -10.39 -5.79 -7.80
CA GLU A 182 -10.26 -5.26 -9.15
C GLU A 182 -8.89 -4.65 -9.42
N ARG A 183 -8.35 -4.93 -10.59
CA ARG A 183 -7.24 -4.15 -11.13
C ARG A 183 -7.80 -2.89 -11.80
N LEU A 184 -7.44 -1.73 -11.29
CA LEU A 184 -7.95 -0.42 -11.74
C LEU A 184 -7.26 0.04 -13.04
N GLU A 185 -7.44 -0.71 -14.13
CA GLU A 185 -6.74 -0.49 -15.42
C GLU A 185 -7.12 0.80 -16.14
N ARG A 186 -8.25 1.40 -15.76
CA ARG A 186 -8.71 2.70 -16.29
C ARG A 186 -8.03 3.89 -15.62
N LEU A 187 -7.34 3.66 -14.51
CA LEU A 187 -6.66 4.70 -13.77
C LEU A 187 -5.26 4.92 -14.36
N SER A 188 -5.01 6.10 -14.90
CA SER A 188 -3.67 6.48 -15.35
C SER A 188 -2.84 6.86 -14.13
N TYR A 189 -1.79 6.09 -13.85
CA TYR A 189 -1.02 6.21 -12.61
C TYR A 189 0.47 6.20 -12.91
N GLY A 190 1.19 7.13 -12.30
CA GLY A 190 2.65 7.22 -12.33
C GLY A 190 3.23 7.04 -10.93
N HIS A 191 4.42 6.43 -10.87
CA HIS A 191 5.23 6.31 -9.67
C HIS A 191 6.71 6.38 -10.08
N ASN A 192 7.45 7.35 -9.58
CA ASN A 192 8.76 7.72 -10.13
C ASN A 192 8.68 7.93 -11.66
N TYR A 193 9.52 7.22 -12.41
CA TYR A 193 9.59 7.23 -13.88
C TYR A 193 8.70 6.17 -14.54
N HIS A 194 7.93 5.42 -13.75
CA HIS A 194 7.03 4.37 -14.26
C HIS A 194 5.66 4.98 -14.54
N ILE A 195 5.22 4.93 -15.80
CA ILE A 195 3.86 5.34 -16.18
C ILE A 195 3.04 4.11 -16.54
N MET A 196 1.87 3.99 -15.93
CA MET A 196 0.89 2.95 -16.16
C MET A 196 -0.31 3.53 -16.90
N ALA A 197 -0.17 3.70 -18.22
CA ALA A 197 -1.22 4.26 -19.06
C ALA A 197 -2.48 3.37 -19.07
N PRO A 198 -3.68 3.95 -19.29
CA PRO A 198 -4.92 3.19 -19.34
C PRO A 198 -4.82 2.04 -20.35
N THR A 199 -5.45 0.90 -20.07
CA THR A 199 -5.48 -0.32 -20.92
C THR A 199 -4.15 -1.07 -21.09
N LEU A 200 -3.03 -0.55 -20.60
CA LEU A 200 -1.78 -1.30 -20.56
C LEU A 200 -1.62 -2.06 -19.25
N SER A 201 -1.44 -3.37 -19.39
CA SER A 201 -1.15 -4.29 -18.29
C SER A 201 0.32 -4.31 -17.91
N LYS A 202 1.21 -3.71 -18.72
CA LYS A 202 2.66 -3.65 -18.52
C LYS A 202 3.12 -2.21 -18.30
N VAL A 203 4.03 -2.04 -17.34
CA VAL A 203 4.70 -0.76 -17.05
C VAL A 203 5.48 -0.31 -18.28
N ILE A 204 5.24 0.91 -18.77
CA ILE A 204 6.13 1.54 -19.74
C ILE A 204 7.18 2.31 -18.97
N PHE A 205 8.44 1.94 -19.15
CA PHE A 205 9.57 2.75 -18.73
C PHE A 205 9.74 3.86 -19.77
N LYS A 206 9.41 5.10 -19.43
CA LYS A 206 9.94 6.24 -20.18
C LYS A 206 11.26 6.61 -19.54
N ALA A 207 12.37 6.36 -20.23
CA ALA A 207 13.61 7.06 -19.94
C ALA A 207 13.38 8.53 -20.30
N THR A 208 12.98 9.34 -19.33
CA THR A 208 12.91 10.79 -19.54
C THR A 208 14.32 11.34 -19.34
N GLU A 209 15.09 11.40 -20.41
CA GLU A 209 16.22 12.32 -20.49
C GLU A 209 15.65 13.75 -20.35
N GLY A 210 15.88 14.42 -19.21
CA GLY A 210 15.59 15.85 -19.07
C GLY A 210 14.87 16.35 -17.81
N PHE A 211 14.53 15.52 -16.82
CA PHE A 211 14.08 16.04 -15.51
C PHE A 211 15.29 16.25 -14.59
N SER A 212 15.50 17.47 -14.09
CA SER A 212 16.64 17.82 -13.24
C SER A 212 16.57 17.12 -11.87
N GLU A 213 17.72 16.63 -11.41
CA GLU A 213 17.90 15.89 -10.14
C GLU A 213 17.47 16.70 -8.89
N GLU A 214 17.27 18.01 -9.00
CA GLU A 214 16.91 18.88 -7.87
C GLU A 214 15.49 18.67 -7.31
N LEU A 215 14.59 18.00 -8.06
CA LEU A 215 13.22 17.74 -7.56
C LEU A 215 13.11 16.50 -6.64
N ILE A 216 14.16 15.69 -6.49
CA ILE A 216 14.06 14.30 -6.00
C ILE A 216 14.52 14.10 -4.53
N LYS A 217 15.03 15.13 -3.84
CA LYS A 217 15.75 14.95 -2.55
C LYS A 217 14.94 15.02 -1.25
N SER A 218 13.65 14.65 -1.20
CA SER A 218 12.99 14.45 0.10
C SER A 218 11.92 13.36 0.09
N CYS A 219 12.25 12.20 0.67
CA CYS A 219 11.34 11.06 0.84
C CYS A 219 10.16 11.41 1.77
N GLN A 220 8.94 11.01 1.40
CA GLN A 220 7.70 11.07 2.17
C GLN A 220 6.68 10.02 1.70
N GLN A 221 5.61 9.79 2.45
CA GLN A 221 4.52 8.92 2.01
C GLN A 221 3.16 9.59 2.24
N LEU A 222 2.20 9.34 1.33
CA LEU A 222 0.88 9.93 1.37
C LEU A 222 -0.22 8.87 1.57
N THR A 223 -0.94 8.94 2.69
CA THR A 223 -2.18 8.18 2.86
C THR A 223 -3.38 9.07 2.57
N VAL A 224 -4.41 8.53 1.92
CA VAL A 224 -5.70 9.22 1.74
C VAL A 224 -6.79 8.35 2.33
N LEU A 225 -7.56 8.88 3.27
CA LEU A 225 -8.65 8.20 3.95
C LEU A 225 -9.99 8.86 3.63
N ARG A 226 -11.06 8.07 3.59
CA ARG A 226 -12.41 8.59 3.40
C ARG A 226 -13.42 7.96 4.33
N SER A 227 -14.18 8.81 5.02
CA SER A 227 -15.35 8.39 5.79
C SER A 227 -16.61 8.74 5.02
N PHE A 228 -17.52 7.78 4.84
CA PHE A 228 -18.80 8.01 4.20
C PHE A 228 -19.80 8.78 5.08
N LYS A 229 -19.45 9.09 6.34
CA LYS A 229 -20.18 10.07 7.16
C LYS A 229 -19.95 11.53 6.75
N GLY A 230 -19.32 11.78 5.60
CA GLY A 230 -19.35 13.08 4.92
C GLY A 230 -18.07 13.91 4.96
N LYS A 231 -16.89 13.33 5.29
CA LYS A 231 -15.61 14.06 5.24
C LYS A 231 -14.49 13.22 4.62
N LEU A 232 -13.79 13.82 3.66
CA LEU A 232 -12.57 13.28 3.06
C LEU A 232 -11.37 13.74 3.90
N HIS A 233 -10.55 12.79 4.37
CA HIS A 233 -9.42 13.07 5.25
C HIS A 233 -8.14 12.51 4.63
N ARG A 234 -7.26 13.40 4.17
CA ARG A 234 -5.93 13.06 3.69
C ARG A 234 -4.96 12.99 4.88
N ILE A 235 -4.14 11.96 4.97
CA ILE A 235 -3.13 11.77 6.02
C ILE A 235 -1.75 11.64 5.39
N ASN A 236 -0.88 12.62 5.58
CA ASN A 236 0.52 12.47 5.19
C ASN A 236 1.29 11.75 6.30
N ILE A 237 2.11 10.79 5.92
CA ILE A 237 3.03 10.08 6.80
C ILE A 237 4.42 10.63 6.50
N SER A 238 4.99 11.31 7.49
CA SER A 238 6.35 11.87 7.46
C SER A 238 7.28 11.08 8.33
#